data_AF-A0A497SKC1-F1
#
_entry.id   AF-A0A497SKC1-F1
#
_cell.length_a   1.000
_cell.length_b   1.000
_cell.length_c   1.000
_cell.angle_alpha   90.00
_cell.angle_beta   90.00
_cell.angle_gamma   90.00
#
_symmetry.space_group_name_H-M   'P 1'
#
loop_
_entity.id
_entity.type
_entity.pdbx_description
1 polymer ?
#
loop_
_entity_poly.entity_id
_entity_poly.type
_entity_poly.pdbx_seq_one_letter_code
_entity_poly.pdbx_strand_id
1 'polypeptide(L)'
;MIIVSGCLIGQKCRYDGNAADDIPELKEMAERGEAIPVCPEQLGDLATPRPPQEIVGGDGKSVLSGSAKVMNKEGDDVTDSFIRGASD
;
A
#
# COMPACT_ATOMS: atom_id res chain seq x y z
N MET A 1 -12.06 -12.08 10.16
CA MET A 1 -10.90 -11.99 9.26
C MET A 1 -10.50 -10.53 9.19
N ILE A 2 -9.23 -10.22 9.43
CA ILE A 2 -8.70 -8.85 9.35
C ILE A 2 -7.69 -8.74 8.21
N ILE A 3 -7.51 -7.55 7.67
CA ILE A 3 -6.41 -7.26 6.75
C ILE A 3 -5.27 -6.59 7.51
N VAL A 4 -4.04 -6.91 7.14
CA VAL A 4 -2.82 -6.31 7.70
C VAL A 4 -1.90 -5.90 6.56
N SER A 5 -1.15 -4.82 6.73
CA SER A 5 -0.15 -4.43 5.73
C SER A 5 0.91 -5.52 5.59
N GLY A 6 1.10 -6.07 4.39
CA GLY A 6 2.05 -7.16 4.15
C GLY A 6 3.49 -6.80 4.56
N CYS A 7 3.85 -5.53 4.41
CA CYS A 7 5.16 -5.03 4.83
C CYS A 7 5.42 -5.11 6.34
N LEU A 8 4.39 -5.29 7.18
CA LEU A 8 4.48 -5.47 8.64
C LEU A 8 4.69 -6.93 9.07
N ILE A 9 4.64 -7.86 8.11
CA ILE A 9 4.91 -9.30 8.36
C ILE A 9 6.11 -9.79 7.53
N GLY A 10 7.01 -8.87 7.15
CA GLY A 10 8.22 -9.19 6.40
C GLY A 10 8.08 -9.25 4.88
N GLN A 11 6.91 -8.95 4.29
CA GLN A 11 6.79 -8.88 2.82
C GLN A 11 7.58 -7.68 2.28
N LYS A 12 8.45 -7.93 1.31
CA LYS A 12 9.28 -6.90 0.66
C LYS A 12 8.50 -6.14 -0.40
N CYS A 13 7.47 -5.41 0.03
CA CYS A 13 6.55 -4.67 -0.84
C CYS A 13 6.57 -3.15 -0.63
N ARG A 14 7.45 -2.61 0.22
CA ARG A 14 7.63 -1.15 0.33
C ARG A 14 8.18 -0.57 -0.96
N TYR A 15 8.01 0.74 -1.13
CA TYR A 15 8.53 1.48 -2.26
C TYR A 15 10.03 1.30 -2.48
N ASP A 16 10.81 1.10 -1.42
CA ASP A 16 12.27 0.90 -1.46
C ASP A 16 12.72 -0.56 -1.67
N GLY A 17 11.78 -1.49 -1.88
CA GLY A 17 12.08 -2.91 -2.07
C GLY A 17 12.32 -3.70 -0.78
N ASN A 18 12.10 -3.10 0.40
CA ASN A 18 12.26 -3.76 1.69
C ASN A 18 10.92 -4.05 2.37
N ALA A 19 10.98 -4.74 3.51
CA ALA A 19 9.87 -4.81 4.45
C ALA A 19 9.91 -3.60 5.40
N ALA A 20 8.80 -3.31 6.08
CA ALA A 20 8.75 -2.26 7.10
C ALA A 20 9.31 -2.81 8.40
N ASP A 21 8.49 -3.58 9.10
CA ASP A 21 8.80 -4.29 10.32
C ASP A 21 8.37 -5.76 10.13
N ASP A 22 8.96 -6.70 10.86
CA ASP A 22 8.51 -8.10 10.92
C ASP A 22 7.87 -8.30 12.30
N ILE A 23 6.63 -7.83 12.45
CA ILE A 23 5.87 -7.91 13.72
C ILE A 23 5.43 -9.37 13.90
N PRO A 24 6.04 -10.13 14.84
CA PRO A 24 5.83 -11.57 14.93
C PRO A 24 4.36 -11.94 15.18
N GLU A 25 3.64 -11.17 15.99
CA GLU A 25 2.25 -11.44 16.34
C GLU A 25 1.33 -11.34 15.12
N LEU A 26 1.56 -10.37 14.23
CA LEU A 26 0.78 -10.24 12.99
C LEU A 26 1.09 -11.36 12.00
N LYS A 27 2.35 -11.79 11.95
CA LYS A 27 2.80 -12.90 11.11
C LYS A 27 2.18 -14.22 11.57
N GLU A 28 2.22 -14.50 12.87
CA GLU A 28 1.59 -15.68 13.46
C GLU A 28 0.07 -15.68 13.25
N MET A 29 -0.59 -14.52 13.31
CA MET A 29 -2.01 -14.40 12.97
C MET A 29 -2.26 -14.72 11.48
N ALA A 30 -1.39 -14.27 10.57
CA ALA A 30 -1.49 -14.57 9.16
C ALA A 30 -1.26 -16.06 8.86
N GLU A 31 -0.28 -16.69 9.49
CA GLU A 31 0.02 -18.13 9.36
C GLU A 31 -1.13 -19.02 9.88
N ARG A 32 -1.85 -18.55 10.91
CA ARG A 32 -3.08 -19.19 11.41
C ARG A 32 -4.31 -18.92 10.56
N GLY A 33 -4.21 -18.08 9.53
CA GLY A 33 -5.34 -17.68 8.69
C GLY A 33 -6.33 -16.75 9.40
N GLU A 34 -5.90 -16.05 10.45
CA GLU A 34 -6.71 -15.05 11.17
C GLU A 34 -6.58 -13.64 10.54
N ALA A 35 -5.47 -13.41 9.84
CA ALA A 35 -5.16 -12.18 9.12
C ALA A 35 -4.77 -12.45 7.64
N ILE A 36 -5.14 -11.53 6.75
CA ILE A 36 -4.74 -11.56 5.34
C ILE A 36 -3.74 -10.42 5.09
N PRO A 37 -2.50 -10.73 4.69
CA PRO A 37 -1.53 -9.70 4.34
C PRO A 37 -1.85 -9.08 2.98
N VAL A 38 -1.86 -7.75 2.93
CA VAL A 38 -2.22 -6.97 1.74
C VAL A 38 -1.21 -5.84 1.52
N CYS A 39 -0.84 -5.61 0.26
CA CYS A 39 -0.17 -4.38 -0.18
C CYS A 39 -1.06 -3.71 -1.23
N PRO A 40 -1.84 -2.68 -0.85
CA PRO A 40 -2.74 -1.99 -1.79
C PRO A 40 -2.00 -1.45 -3.01
N GLU A 41 -0.78 -0.95 -2.83
CA GLU A 41 0.02 -0.42 -3.94
C GLU A 41 0.35 -1.49 -5.00
N GLN A 42 0.69 -2.71 -4.60
CA GLN A 42 0.95 -3.81 -5.55
C GLN A 42 -0.33 -4.36 -6.17
N LEU A 43 -1.44 -4.40 -5.43
CA LEU A 43 -2.76 -4.70 -6.00
C LEU A 43 -3.18 -3.64 -7.03
N GLY A 44 -2.78 -2.38 -6.80
CA GLY A 44 -2.91 -1.26 -7.73
C GLY A 44 -1.95 -1.26 -8.92
N ASP A 45 -1.31 -2.39 -9.22
CA ASP A 45 -0.34 -2.57 -10.31
C ASP A 45 0.98 -1.78 -10.15
N LEU A 46 1.31 -1.26 -8.96
CA LEU A 46 2.61 -0.58 -8.74
C LEU A 46 3.74 -1.58 -8.51
N ALA A 47 4.87 -1.32 -9.16
CA ALA A 47 6.09 -2.12 -9.03
C ALA A 47 6.74 -1.99 -7.63
N THR A 48 7.63 -2.93 -7.32
CA THR A 48 8.54 -2.84 -6.18
C THR A 48 9.97 -3.10 -6.68
N PRO A 49 10.92 -2.17 -6.54
CA PRO A 49 10.78 -0.84 -5.94
C PRO A 49 9.98 0.12 -6.84
N ARG A 50 9.55 1.26 -6.28
CA ARG A 50 8.88 2.37 -6.94
C ARG A 50 9.29 3.70 -6.30
N PRO A 51 9.19 4.84 -7.00
CA PRO A 51 9.48 6.14 -6.40
C PRO A 51 8.56 6.42 -5.19
N PRO A 52 9.01 7.23 -4.21
CA PRO A 52 8.14 7.73 -3.14
C PRO A 52 6.92 8.45 -3.71
N GLN A 53 5.78 8.30 -3.07
CA GLN A 53 4.47 8.81 -3.51
C GLN A 53 3.77 9.51 -2.34
N GLU A 54 3.12 10.63 -2.61
CA GLU A 54 2.43 11.44 -1.61
C GLU A 54 1.06 11.90 -2.12
N ILE A 55 0.10 12.01 -1.20
CA ILE A 55 -1.18 12.65 -1.50
C ILE A 55 -0.95 14.17 -1.57
N VAL A 56 -1.37 14.77 -2.68
CA VAL A 56 -1.31 16.22 -2.91
C VAL A 56 -2.73 16.76 -2.96
N GLY A 57 -3.00 17.76 -2.11
CA GLY A 57 -4.29 18.47 -2.09
C GLY A 57 -5.36 17.87 -1.16
N GLY A 58 -5.00 16.98 -0.23
CA GLY A 58 -5.95 16.44 0.75
C GLY A 58 -5.48 15.17 1.45
N ASP A 59 -6.40 14.23 1.61
CA ASP A 59 -6.21 12.93 2.24
C ASP A 59 -6.77 11.79 1.36
N GLY A 60 -6.79 10.56 1.88
CA GLY A 60 -7.31 9.41 1.12
C GLY A 60 -8.78 9.56 0.72
N LYS A 61 -9.62 10.22 1.55
CA LYS A 61 -11.03 10.49 1.18
C LYS A 61 -11.11 11.48 0.02
N SER A 62 -10.23 12.48 0.04
CA SER A 62 -10.13 13.49 -1.01
C SER A 62 -9.72 12.83 -2.34
N VAL A 63 -8.78 11.87 -2.32
CA VAL A 63 -8.42 11.06 -3.49
C VAL A 63 -9.61 10.27 -4.02
N LEU A 64 -10.32 9.55 -3.15
CA LEU A 64 -11.50 8.78 -3.54
C LEU A 64 -12.64 9.65 -4.10
N SER A 65 -12.76 10.90 -3.65
CA SER A 65 -13.72 11.87 -4.18
C SER A 65 -13.25 12.64 -5.43
N GLY A 66 -12.00 12.43 -5.86
CA GLY A 66 -11.41 13.10 -7.03
C GLY A 66 -10.96 14.56 -6.79
N SER A 67 -10.85 15.00 -5.54
CA SER A 67 -10.40 16.36 -5.17
C SER A 67 -8.92 16.44 -4.79
N ALA A 68 -8.26 15.30 -4.61
CA ALA A 68 -6.82 15.17 -4.40
C ALA A 68 -6.23 14.13 -5.35
N LYS A 69 -4.90 14.14 -5.47
CA LYS A 69 -4.13 13.21 -6.31
C LYS A 69 -3.07 12.50 -5.49
N VAL A 70 -2.61 11.36 -5.96
CA VAL A 70 -1.36 10.74 -5.48
C VAL A 70 -0.29 10.97 -6.54
N MET A 71 0.75 11.70 -6.17
CA MET A 71 1.85 12.06 -7.07
C MET A 71 3.13 11.35 -6.62
N ASN A 72 3.89 10.82 -7.57
CA ASN A 72 5.22 10.31 -7.28
C ASN A 72 6.27 11.44 -7.27
N LYS A 73 7.47 11.17 -6.72
CA LYS A 73 8.58 12.13 -6.66
C LYS A 73 9.10 12.57 -8.04
N GLU A 74 8.83 11.80 -9.09
CA GLU A 74 9.23 12.08 -10.47
C GLU A 74 8.24 13.02 -11.20
N GLY A 75 7.07 13.27 -10.60
CA GLY A 75 6.04 14.16 -11.11
C GLY A 75 4.86 13.44 -11.77
N ASP A 76 4.83 12.10 -11.75
CA ASP A 76 3.73 11.32 -12.34
C ASP A 76 2.52 11.24 -11.40
N ASP A 77 1.33 11.30 -12.00
CA ASP A 77 0.06 11.04 -11.34
C ASP A 77 -0.20 9.54 -11.30
N VAL A 78 -0.15 8.95 -10.10
CA VAL A 78 -0.36 7.52 -9.84
C VAL A 78 -1.68 7.26 -9.11
N THR A 79 -2.60 8.22 -9.15
CA THR A 79 -3.88 8.18 -8.43
C THR A 79 -4.69 6.92 -8.74
N ASP A 80 -4.77 6.53 -10.01
CA ASP A 80 -5.57 5.38 -10.46
C ASP A 80 -5.09 4.07 -9.86
N SER A 81 -3.78 3.90 -9.68
CA SER A 81 -3.20 2.73 -9.01
C SER A 81 -3.63 2.65 -7.55
N PHE A 82 -3.61 3.77 -6.81
CA PHE A 82 -4.06 3.80 -5.42
C PHE A 82 -5.56 3.56 -5.27
N ILE A 83 -6.38 4.08 -6.18
CA ILE A 83 -7.83 3.84 -6.19
C ILE A 83 -8.12 2.36 -6.46
N ARG A 84 -7.44 1.76 -7.45
CA ARG A 84 -7.57 0.33 -7.76
C ARG A 84 -7.19 -0.55 -6.58
N GLY A 85 -6.02 -0.31 -6.00
CA GLY A 85 -5.54 -1.05 -4.83
C GLY A 85 -6.42 -0.93 -3.58
N ALA A 86 -7.20 0.15 -3.46
CA ALA A 86 -8.18 0.33 -2.39
C ALA A 86 -9.55 -0.30 -2.67
N SER A 87 -9.80 -0.72 -3.91
CA SER A 87 -11.09 -1.24 -4.37
C SER A 87 -11.11 -2.75 -4.64
N ASP A 88 -9.94 -3.39 -4.69
CA ASP A 88 -9.75 -4.83 -4.93
C ASP A 88 -9.84 -5.70 -3.66
#